data_AF-A0A971B0J3-F1
#
_entry.id   AF-A0A971B0J3-F1
#
_cell.length_a   1.000
_cell.length_b   1.000
_cell.length_c   1.000
_cell.angle_alpha   90.00
_cell.angle_beta   90.00
_cell.angle_gamma   90.00
#
_symmetry.space_group_name_H-M   'P 1'
#
loop_
_entity.id
_entity.type
_entity.pdbx_description
1 polymer ?
#
loop_
_entity_poly.entity_id
_entity_poly.type
_entity_poly.pdbx_seq_one_letter_code
_entity_poly.pdbx_strand_id
1 'polypeptide(L)'
;KDDYHARPFTFGIYEWKFRKFIADARLEKSDVPQDEKYHWYYAGRTRIYSDRTRLWTHWSWTLNFSLEKAFEPENFKQLFDVYVSVKLQGPSYVEGSQSPNEVRVDRLMLRKVDQDAPPLTH
;
A
#
# COMPACT_ATOMS: atom_id res chain seq x y z
N LYS A 1 -18.10 0.50 10.85
CA LYS A 1 -19.03 0.90 9.76
C LYS A 1 -19.35 -0.35 8.97
N ASP A 2 -20.61 -0.55 8.60
CA ASP A 2 -21.06 -1.81 7.99
C ASP A 2 -20.36 -2.13 6.66
N ASP A 3 -19.82 -1.11 5.99
CA ASP A 3 -19.10 -1.22 4.73
C ASP A 3 -17.57 -1.31 4.87
N TYR A 4 -17.04 -1.39 6.10
CA TYR A 4 -15.58 -1.36 6.34
C TYR A 4 -14.88 -2.46 5.54
N HIS A 5 -15.36 -3.71 5.61
CA HIS A 5 -14.76 -4.84 4.89
C HIS A 5 -15.46 -5.20 3.57
N ALA A 6 -16.54 -4.49 3.22
CA ALA A 6 -17.34 -4.82 2.04
C ALA A 6 -16.71 -4.33 0.73
N ARG A 7 -15.79 -3.35 0.82
CA ARG A 7 -15.14 -2.76 -0.35
C ARG A 7 -13.82 -3.47 -0.66
N PRO A 8 -13.43 -3.53 -1.94
CA PRO A 8 -12.10 -3.99 -2.34
C PRO A 8 -11.00 -3.25 -1.59
N PHE A 9 -9.94 -3.98 -1.27
CA PHE A 9 -8.83 -3.40 -0.54
C PHE A 9 -8.03 -2.48 -1.47
N THR A 10 -8.03 -1.19 -1.16
CA THR A 10 -7.30 -0.16 -1.91
C THR A 10 -6.13 0.35 -1.08
N PHE A 11 -5.03 0.64 -1.73
CA PHE A 11 -3.82 1.18 -1.10
C PHE A 11 -3.02 1.98 -2.11
N GLY A 12 -2.07 2.78 -1.65
CA GLY A 12 -1.23 3.54 -2.56
C GLY A 12 -0.43 4.62 -1.86
N ILE A 13 0.05 5.57 -2.64
CA ILE A 13 0.93 6.63 -2.17
C ILE A 13 0.19 7.96 -2.30
N TYR A 14 0.21 8.74 -1.22
CA TYR A 14 -0.41 10.05 -1.17
C TYR A 14 0.57 11.09 -0.63
N GLU A 15 0.61 12.23 -1.30
CA GLU A 15 1.43 13.37 -0.92
C GLU A 15 0.55 14.50 -0.41
N TRP A 16 0.60 14.73 0.91
CA TRP A 16 -0.18 15.75 1.60
C TRP A 16 0.25 17.19 1.28
N LYS A 17 1.52 17.43 0.98
CA LYS A 17 2.05 18.75 0.59
C LYS A 17 1.34 19.27 -0.65
N PHE A 18 1.08 18.40 -1.62
CA PHE A 18 0.39 18.75 -2.87
C PHE A 18 -1.06 18.29 -2.93
N ARG A 19 -1.50 17.52 -1.93
CA ARG A 19 -2.82 16.87 -1.87
C ARG A 19 -3.09 16.01 -3.12
N LYS A 20 -2.13 15.15 -3.46
CA LYS A 20 -2.20 14.31 -4.66
C LYS A 20 -2.04 12.84 -4.33
N PHE A 21 -2.87 12.01 -4.94
CA PHE A 21 -2.58 10.60 -5.13
C PHE A 21 -1.45 10.49 -6.14
N ILE A 22 -0.35 9.88 -5.71
CA ILE A 22 0.81 9.63 -6.57
C ILE A 22 0.67 8.27 -7.25
N ALA A 23 0.16 7.29 -6.49
CA ALA A 23 -0.19 5.98 -6.99
C ALA A 23 -1.40 5.46 -6.21
N ASP A 24 -2.21 4.67 -6.90
CA ASP A 24 -3.35 3.96 -6.38
C ASP A 24 -3.34 2.54 -6.94
N ALA A 25 -3.55 1.59 -6.04
CA ALA A 25 -3.64 0.18 -6.33
C ALA A 25 -4.90 -0.36 -5.66
N ARG A 26 -5.50 -1.34 -6.32
CA ARG A 26 -6.72 -1.99 -5.86
C ARG A 26 -6.54 -3.49 -6.00
N LEU A 27 -6.79 -4.20 -4.91
CA LEU A 27 -6.84 -5.65 -4.90
C LEU A 27 -8.32 -6.06 -5.02
N GLU A 28 -8.68 -6.59 -6.19
CA GLU A 28 -10.03 -7.12 -6.39
C GLU A 28 -10.25 -8.35 -5.52
N LYS A 29 -11.51 -8.61 -5.16
CA LYS A 29 -11.86 -9.72 -4.27
C LYS A 29 -11.41 -11.08 -4.84
N SER A 30 -11.44 -11.24 -6.17
CA SER A 30 -10.97 -12.44 -6.87
C SER A 30 -9.47 -12.70 -6.71
N ASP A 31 -8.70 -11.64 -6.46
CA ASP A 31 -7.24 -11.69 -6.42
C ASP A 31 -6.73 -11.78 -4.98
N VAL A 32 -7.62 -11.72 -3.99
CA VAL A 32 -7.28 -11.91 -2.58
C VAL A 32 -6.84 -13.36 -2.36
N PRO A 33 -5.60 -13.60 -1.88
CA PRO A 33 -5.16 -14.94 -1.53
C PRO A 33 -6.07 -15.56 -0.45
N GLN A 34 -6.50 -16.79 -0.68
CA GLN A 34 -7.45 -17.50 0.19
C GLN A 34 -6.78 -18.22 1.37
N ASP A 35 -5.52 -17.91 1.66
CA ASP A 35 -4.71 -18.62 2.66
C ASP A 35 -4.60 -17.89 4.01
N GLU A 36 -5.21 -16.70 4.13
CA GLU A 36 -5.10 -15.81 5.29
C GLU A 36 -3.63 -15.57 5.72
N LYS A 37 -2.71 -15.43 4.76
CA LYS A 37 -1.30 -15.11 5.02
C LYS A 37 -0.94 -13.71 4.55
N TYR A 38 0.27 -13.28 4.91
CA TYR A 38 0.84 -12.04 4.44
C TYR A 38 1.39 -12.21 3.03
N HIS A 39 1.01 -11.29 2.15
CA HIS A 39 1.50 -11.21 0.78
C HIS A 39 2.02 -9.81 0.50
N TRP A 40 3.05 -9.72 -0.35
CA TRP A 40 3.63 -8.44 -0.77
C TRP A 40 2.87 -7.87 -1.95
N TYR A 41 2.45 -6.63 -1.82
CA TYR A 41 1.77 -5.88 -2.87
C TYR A 41 2.59 -4.65 -3.24
N TYR A 42 2.72 -4.40 -4.55
CA TYR A 42 3.37 -3.22 -5.08
C TYR A 42 2.41 -2.03 -5.04
N ALA A 43 2.81 -0.95 -4.37
CA ALA A 43 2.01 0.26 -4.21
C ALA A 43 2.35 1.34 -5.25
N GLY A 44 3.39 1.14 -6.06
CA GLY A 44 3.82 2.05 -7.11
C GLY A 44 5.25 2.55 -6.97
N ARG A 45 5.75 3.17 -8.04
CA ARG A 45 7.04 3.85 -8.08
C ARG A 45 6.86 5.33 -7.82
N THR A 46 7.66 5.90 -6.93
CA THR A 46 7.61 7.33 -6.64
C THR A 46 8.95 7.91 -6.22
N ARG A 47 9.05 9.23 -6.21
CA ARG A 47 9.96 9.97 -5.32
C ARG A 47 9.28 10.19 -3.98
N ILE A 48 10.06 10.32 -2.91
CA ILE A 48 9.53 10.82 -1.63
C ILE A 48 9.64 12.34 -1.70
N TYR A 49 8.51 13.02 -1.91
CA TYR A 49 8.50 14.45 -2.21
C TYR A 49 8.60 15.33 -0.97
N SER A 50 8.21 14.80 0.19
CA SER A 50 8.30 15.48 1.48
C SER A 50 8.22 14.51 2.66
N ASP A 51 8.46 15.03 3.85
CA ASP A 51 8.14 14.39 5.14
C ASP A 51 6.65 14.04 5.30
N ARG A 52 5.78 14.56 4.41
CA ARG A 52 4.34 14.29 4.39
C ARG A 52 3.92 13.26 3.34
N THR A 53 4.84 12.65 2.61
CA THR A 53 4.50 11.49 1.76
C THR A 53 4.09 10.31 2.66
N ARG A 54 2.94 9.69 2.35
CA ARG A 54 2.35 8.59 3.12
C ARG A 54 2.03 7.41 2.21
N LEU A 55 2.24 6.20 2.70
CA LEU A 55 1.48 5.05 2.19
C LEU A 55 0.11 5.07 2.88
N TRP A 56 -0.95 5.09 2.10
CA TRP A 56 -2.31 4.93 2.60
C TRP A 56 -2.80 3.53 2.29
N THR A 57 -3.55 2.94 3.21
CA THR A 57 -4.22 1.67 2.98
C THR A 57 -5.65 1.76 3.48
N HIS A 58 -6.52 1.00 2.82
CA HIS A 58 -7.95 0.95 3.08
C HIS A 58 -8.70 2.27 2.79
N TRP A 59 -9.94 2.16 2.30
CA TRP A 59 -10.75 3.33 1.91
C TRP A 59 -11.06 4.26 3.10
N SER A 60 -11.00 3.75 4.34
CA SER A 60 -11.24 4.55 5.54
C SER A 60 -10.06 5.43 5.95
N TRP A 61 -8.87 5.25 5.35
CA TRP A 61 -7.63 5.94 5.71
C TRP A 61 -7.12 5.74 7.14
N THR A 62 -7.80 4.89 7.92
CA THR A 62 -7.44 4.60 9.32
C THR A 62 -6.03 4.02 9.42
N LEU A 63 -5.62 3.25 8.42
CA LEU A 63 -4.26 2.72 8.29
C LEU A 63 -3.49 3.57 7.27
N ASN A 64 -2.56 4.39 7.75
CA ASN A 64 -1.60 5.10 6.91
C ASN A 64 -0.25 5.21 7.61
N PHE A 65 0.83 5.21 6.83
CA PHE A 65 2.20 5.10 7.31
C PHE A 65 3.06 6.20 6.71
N SER A 66 3.85 6.87 7.55
CA SER A 66 4.82 7.89 7.11
C SER A 66 5.95 7.27 6.33
N LEU A 67 6.28 7.87 5.17
CA LEU A 67 7.48 7.53 4.39
C LEU A 67 8.65 8.50 4.64
N GLU A 68 8.49 9.41 5.61
CA GLU A 68 9.45 10.46 5.97
C GLU A 68 10.88 9.96 6.16
N LYS A 69 11.08 8.75 6.72
CA LYS A 69 12.44 8.20 6.94
C LYS A 69 13.24 8.00 5.65
N ALA A 70 12.58 7.92 4.50
CA ALA A 70 13.23 7.82 3.19
C ALA A 70 13.29 9.16 2.45
N PHE A 71 12.80 10.25 3.06
CA PHE A 71 12.91 11.59 2.50
C PHE A 71 14.35 12.11 2.68
N GLU A 72 15.07 12.25 1.57
CA GLU A 72 16.41 12.83 1.52
C GLU A 72 16.36 14.13 0.69
N PRO A 73 16.36 15.33 1.30
CA PRO A 73 16.26 16.60 0.56
C PRO A 73 17.35 16.78 -0.50
N GLU A 74 18.56 16.33 -0.19
CA GLU A 74 19.73 16.43 -1.08
C GLU A 74 19.68 15.44 -2.25
N ASN A 75 18.88 14.36 -2.12
CA ASN A 75 18.72 13.33 -3.14
C ASN A 75 17.24 13.16 -3.55
N PHE A 76 16.55 14.29 -3.75
CA PHE A 76 15.11 14.31 -4.06
C PHE A 76 14.71 13.60 -5.35
N LYS A 77 15.67 13.30 -6.25
CA LYS A 77 15.42 12.59 -7.51
C LYS A 77 15.37 11.07 -7.34
N GLN A 78 15.79 10.53 -6.19
CA GLN A 78 15.79 9.10 -5.91
C GLN A 78 14.39 8.51 -6.10
N LEU A 79 14.31 7.49 -6.96
CA LEU A 79 13.10 6.72 -7.16
C LEU A 79 13.06 5.55 -6.18
N PHE A 80 11.85 5.23 -5.72
CA PHE A 80 11.57 4.10 -4.86
C PHE A 80 10.43 3.29 -5.43
N ASP A 81 10.63 1.98 -5.49
CA ASP A 81 9.54 1.02 -5.60
C ASP A 81 9.02 0.75 -4.17
N VAL A 82 7.74 1.03 -3.96
CA VAL A 82 7.10 0.91 -2.64
C VAL A 82 6.29 -0.38 -2.60
N TYR A 83 6.51 -1.18 -1.56
CA TYR A 83 5.74 -2.39 -1.30
C TYR A 83 5.15 -2.38 0.10
N VAL A 84 4.02 -3.06 0.24
CA VAL A 84 3.36 -3.28 1.52
C VAL A 84 3.04 -4.76 1.67
N SER A 85 3.35 -5.31 2.84
CA SER A 85 2.97 -6.67 3.20
C SER A 85 1.65 -6.63 3.94
N VAL A 86 0.63 -7.27 3.36
CA VAL A 86 -0.76 -7.21 3.83
C VAL A 86 -1.32 -8.61 3.98
N LYS A 87 -2.07 -8.81 5.06
CA LYS A 87 -2.96 -9.96 5.24
C LYS A 87 -4.40 -9.47 5.31
N LEU A 88 -5.25 -10.06 4.46
CA LEU A 88 -6.71 -9.94 4.53
C LEU A 88 -7.26 -11.23 5.09
N GLN A 89 -8.13 -11.15 6.11
CA GLN A 89 -8.68 -12.34 6.78
C GLN A 89 -10.15 -12.11 7.14
N GLY A 90 -10.87 -13.22 7.31
CA GLY A 90 -12.28 -13.26 7.65
C GLY A 90 -13.20 -13.42 6.43
N PRO A 91 -14.49 -13.72 6.68
CA PRO A 91 -15.45 -14.16 5.66
C PRO A 91 -15.73 -13.12 4.56
N SER A 92 -15.38 -11.85 4.77
CA SER A 92 -15.48 -10.83 3.71
C SER A 92 -14.41 -10.97 2.63
N TYR A 93 -13.26 -11.59 2.96
CA TYR A 93 -12.09 -11.69 2.10
C TYR A 93 -11.77 -13.12 1.68
N VAL A 94 -11.95 -14.08 2.59
CA VAL A 94 -11.57 -15.49 2.40
C VAL A 94 -12.78 -16.39 2.60
N GLU A 95 -13.03 -17.27 1.62
CA GLU A 95 -14.16 -18.18 1.62
C GLU A 95 -14.05 -19.18 2.79
N GLY A 96 -15.16 -19.36 3.52
CA GLY A 96 -15.23 -20.28 4.65
C GLY A 96 -14.42 -19.87 5.89
N SER A 97 -13.80 -18.68 5.90
CA SER A 97 -13.00 -18.25 7.05
C SER A 97 -13.82 -18.16 8.34
N GLN A 98 -13.22 -18.68 9.42
CA GLN A 98 -13.74 -18.59 10.79
C GLN A 98 -13.10 -17.44 11.59
N SER A 99 -12.13 -16.75 10.99
CA SER A 99 -11.44 -15.61 11.60
C SER A 99 -12.32 -14.35 11.56
N PRO A 100 -12.14 -13.39 12.49
CA PRO A 100 -12.78 -12.08 12.35
C PRO A 100 -12.25 -11.36 11.12
N ASN A 101 -13.11 -10.56 10.49
CA ASN A 101 -12.75 -9.69 9.37
C ASN A 101 -11.70 -8.67 9.80
N GLU A 102 -10.53 -8.71 9.18
CA GLU A 102 -9.45 -7.78 9.48
C GLU A 102 -8.55 -7.50 8.26
N VAL A 103 -7.96 -6.31 8.27
CA VAL A 103 -6.88 -5.89 7.38
C VAL A 103 -5.65 -5.67 8.24
N ARG A 104 -4.58 -6.44 8.00
CA ARG A 104 -3.33 -6.32 8.76
C ARG A 104 -2.19 -5.92 7.85
N VAL A 105 -1.37 -4.99 8.31
CA VAL A 105 -0.12 -4.58 7.68
C VAL A 105 1.00 -4.84 8.68
N ASP A 106 2.03 -5.60 8.30
CA ASP A 106 3.17 -5.88 9.17
C ASP A 106 4.43 -5.10 8.74
N ARG A 107 4.63 -4.91 7.43
CA ARG A 107 5.84 -4.29 6.89
C ARG A 107 5.57 -3.41 5.67
N LEU A 108 6.39 -2.36 5.57
CA LEU A 108 6.57 -1.57 4.35
C LEU A 108 8.02 -1.68 3.89
N MET A 109 8.22 -1.71 2.58
CA MET A 109 9.54 -1.75 1.97
C MET A 109 9.66 -0.66 0.91
N LEU A 110 10.76 0.09 0.97
CA LEU A 110 11.12 1.06 -0.06
C LEU A 110 12.43 0.59 -0.67
N ARG A 111 12.37 0.17 -1.93
CA ARG A 111 13.53 -0.25 -2.69
C ARG A 111 14.02 0.92 -3.53
N LYS A 112 15.26 1.37 -3.33
CA LYS A 112 15.91 2.34 -4.22
C LYS A 112 15.97 1.77 -5.64
N VAL A 113 15.61 2.59 -6.61
CA VAL A 113 15.59 2.25 -8.03
C VAL A 113 16.60 3.13 -8.75
N ASP A 114 17.43 2.52 -9.58
CA ASP A 114 18.31 3.23 -10.49
C ASP A 114 17.47 3.96 -11.56
N GLN A 115 17.86 5.18 -11.93
CA GLN A 115 17.01 6.07 -12.75
C GLN A 115 16.60 5.48 -14.11
N ASP A 116 17.37 4.55 -14.63
CA ASP A 116 17.15 3.92 -15.95
C ASP A 116 16.39 2.59 -15.89
N ALA A 117 16.03 2.09 -14.69
CA ALA A 117 15.30 0.83 -14.57
C ALA A 117 13.83 1.02 -14.99
N PRO A 118 13.26 0.14 -15.84
CA PRO A 118 11.84 0.23 -16.19
C PRO A 118 10.95 0.05 -14.94
N PRO A 119 9.77 0.68 -14.90
CA PRO A 119 8.78 0.39 -13.88
C PRO A 119 8.36 -1.08 -13.96
N LEU A 120 8.10 -1.70 -12.81
CA LEU A 120 7.54 -3.04 -12.78
C LEU A 120 6.14 -2.98 -13.39
N THR A 121 5.95 -3.71 -14.48
CA THR A 121 4.64 -3.96 -15.08
C THR A 121 4.09 -5.22 -14.42
N HIS A 122 2.89 -5.11 -13.86
CA HIS A 122 2.10 -6.24 -13.39
C HIS A 122 1.10 -6.61 -14.49
#